data_AF-Q08MS6-F1
#
_entry.id   AF-Q08MS6-F1
#
_cell.length_a   1.000
_cell.length_b   1.000
_cell.length_c   1.000
_cell.angle_alpha   90.00
_cell.angle_beta   90.00
_cell.angle_gamma   90.00
#
_symmetry.space_group_name_H-M   'P 1'
#
loop_
_entity.id
_entity.type
_entity.pdbx_description
1 polymer ?
#
loop_
_entity_poly.entity_id
_entity_poly.type
_entity_poly.pdbx_seq_one_letter_code
_entity_poly.pdbx_strand_id
1 'polypeptide(L)' 'DGSALFDQDATFCAQPGLSGTGVSLEAVNYPGRHIRHYAAEVWIADGSGGGWNGNASYNADVSWNVVSPWAP' A
#
# COMPACT_ATOMS: atom_id res chain seq x y z
N ASP A 1 -2.25 2.76 -19.56
CA ASP A 1 -1.96 3.02 -21.00
C ASP A 1 -1.82 1.73 -21.82
N GLY A 2 -2.25 0.57 -21.29
CA GLY A 2 -2.17 -0.72 -21.97
C GLY A 2 -0.76 -1.32 -22.04
N SER A 3 0.24 -0.67 -21.44
CA SER A 3 1.60 -1.20 -21.39
C SER A 3 1.76 -2.24 -20.28
N ALA A 4 2.62 -3.23 -20.50
CA ALA A 4 2.95 -4.22 -19.48
C ALA A 4 3.60 -3.59 -18.22
N LEU A 5 4.24 -2.43 -18.35
CA LEU A 5 4.76 -1.68 -17.20
C LEU A 5 3.60 -1.09 -16.39
N PHE A 6 2.63 -0.45 -17.05
CA PHE A 6 1.45 0.07 -16.37
C PHE A 6 0.63 -1.03 -15.71
N ASP A 7 0.47 -2.19 -16.36
CA ASP A 7 -0.21 -3.34 -15.76
C ASP A 7 0.47 -3.78 -14.46
N GLN A 8 1.81 -3.78 -14.43
CA GLN A 8 2.59 -4.09 -13.23
C GLN A 8 2.49 -3.00 -12.16
N ASP A 9 2.65 -1.73 -12.53
CA ASP A 9 2.57 -0.58 -11.61
C ASP A 9 1.17 -0.42 -10.99
N ALA A 10 0.12 -0.88 -11.69
CA ALA A 10 -1.27 -0.81 -11.25
C ALA A 10 -1.77 -2.10 -10.57
N THR A 11 -0.92 -3.11 -10.38
CA THR A 11 -1.31 -4.39 -9.76
C THR A 11 -0.80 -4.51 -8.33
N PHE A 12 -1.73 -4.79 -7.41
CA PHE A 12 -1.43 -4.98 -5.99
C PHE A 12 -2.03 -6.29 -5.48
N CYS A 13 -1.25 -7.04 -4.70
CA CYS A 13 -1.66 -8.26 -4.04
C CYS A 13 -2.14 -7.95 -2.62
N ALA A 14 -3.39 -8.29 -2.29
CA ALA A 14 -3.91 -8.15 -0.94
C ALA A 14 -3.31 -9.22 0.00
N GLN A 15 -2.76 -8.77 1.12
CA GLN A 15 -2.22 -9.57 2.20
C GLN A 15 -2.94 -9.24 3.52
N PRO A 16 -2.87 -10.11 4.55
CA PRO A 16 -3.29 -9.75 5.90
C PRO A 16 -2.61 -8.45 6.35
N GLY A 17 -3.37 -7.52 6.92
CA GLY A 17 -2.84 -6.22 7.30
C GLY A 17 -1.70 -6.31 8.33
N LEU A 18 -0.61 -5.59 8.08
CA LEU A 18 0.60 -5.60 8.92
C LEU A 18 0.37 -5.02 10.34
N SER A 19 -0.72 -4.30 10.55
CA SER A 19 -1.19 -3.86 11.88
C SER A 19 -1.87 -4.97 12.70
N GLY A 20 -2.15 -6.13 12.09
CA GLY A 20 -2.99 -7.19 12.66
C GLY A 20 -4.48 -7.05 12.33
N THR A 21 -4.88 -6.02 11.59
CA THR A 21 -6.26 -5.80 11.12
C THR A 21 -6.27 -5.30 9.67
N GLY A 22 -7.39 -5.49 8.97
CA GLY A 22 -7.56 -5.02 7.59
C GLY A 22 -6.67 -5.76 6.58
N VAL A 23 -6.34 -5.06 5.50
CA VAL A 23 -5.49 -5.57 4.41
C VAL A 23 -4.28 -4.66 4.18
N SER A 24 -3.16 -5.25 3.80
CA SER A 24 -2.01 -4.54 3.23
C SER A 24 -1.91 -4.90 1.75
N LEU A 25 -1.75 -3.89 0.89
CA LEU A 25 -1.78 -4.04 -0.56
C LEU A 25 -0.34 -3.93 -1.09
N GLU A 26 0.29 -5.06 -1.40
CA GLU A 26 1.68 -5.15 -1.85
C GLU A 26 1.79 -4.95 -3.37
N ALA A 27 2.68 -4.09 -3.85
CA ALA A 27 2.90 -3.86 -5.28
C ALA A 27 3.58 -5.07 -5.94
N VAL A 28 3.03 -5.60 -7.03
CA VAL A 28 3.52 -6.85 -7.63
C VAL A 28 4.94 -6.75 -8.18
N ASN A 29 5.32 -5.59 -8.69
CA ASN A 29 6.64 -5.33 -9.28
C ASN A 29 7.63 -4.67 -8.31
N TYR A 30 7.20 -4.40 -7.07
CA TYR A 30 8.07 -3.93 -5.99
C TYR A 30 7.79 -4.72 -4.69
N PRO A 31 8.24 -5.98 -4.60
CA PRO A 31 8.04 -6.80 -3.41
C PRO A 31 8.52 -6.11 -2.13
N GLY A 32 7.74 -6.24 -1.06
CA GLY A 32 7.92 -5.57 0.22
C GLY A 32 7.39 -4.13 0.27
N ARG A 33 6.95 -3.55 -0.86
CA ARG A 33 6.34 -2.22 -0.88
C ARG A 33 4.82 -2.31 -0.85
N HIS A 34 4.23 -1.60 0.10
CA HIS A 34 2.79 -1.58 0.30
C HIS A 34 2.21 -0.19 0.06
N ILE A 35 0.94 -0.12 -0.37
CA ILE A 35 0.18 1.13 -0.38
C ILE A 35 0.13 1.69 1.04
N ARG A 36 0.65 2.91 1.19
CA ARG A 36 0.87 3.58 2.46
C ARG A 36 0.24 4.97 2.46
N HIS A 37 -0.47 5.30 3.53
CA HIS A 37 -0.79 6.67 3.88
C HIS A 37 0.44 7.42 4.44
N TYR A 38 0.70 8.63 3.94
CA TYR A 38 1.65 9.55 4.59
C TYR A 38 1.26 11.00 4.30
N ALA A 39 1.06 11.80 5.35
CA ALA A 39 0.71 13.23 5.24
C ALA A 39 -0.48 13.50 4.30
N ALA A 40 -1.55 12.69 4.39
CA ALA A 40 -2.74 12.73 3.53
C ALA A 40 -2.50 12.39 2.04
N GLU A 41 -1.33 11.88 1.70
CA GLU A 41 -1.00 11.30 0.39
C GLU A 41 -0.94 9.77 0.44
N VAL A 42 -0.90 9.15 -0.74
CA VAL A 42 -0.77 7.70 -0.92
C VAL A 42 0.52 7.39 -1.68
N TRP A 43 1.36 6.55 -1.08
CA TRP A 43 2.66 6.13 -1.61
C TRP A 43 2.77 4.61 -1.65
N ILE A 44 3.76 4.07 -2.35
CA ILE A 44 4.25 2.70 -2.10
C ILE A 44 5.51 2.78 -1.24
N ALA A 45 5.56 2.05 -0.12
CA ALA A 45 6.66 2.16 0.84
C ALA A 45 7.07 0.80 1.42
N ASP A 46 8.36 0.65 1.72
CA ASP A 46 8.94 -0.52 2.43
C ASP A 46 9.37 -0.20 3.87
N GLY A 47 9.30 1.06 4.30
CA GLY A 47 9.60 1.46 5.67
C GLY A 47 11.09 1.59 5.98
N SER A 48 11.98 1.39 5.01
CA SER A 48 13.44 1.40 5.20
C SER A 48 14.09 2.79 5.10
N GLY A 49 13.33 3.83 4.73
CA GLY A 49 13.84 5.17 4.45
C GLY A 49 13.46 6.24 5.48
N GLY A 50 13.26 7.46 4.99
CA GLY A 50 12.75 8.61 5.75
C GLY A 50 11.50 9.20 5.09
N GLY A 51 10.79 10.06 5.83
CA GLY A 51 9.54 10.64 5.36
C GLY A 51 8.49 9.57 5.03
N TRP A 52 7.92 9.63 3.83
CA TRP A 52 6.91 8.66 3.35
C TRP A 52 7.40 7.21 3.34
N ASN A 53 8.72 6.97 3.24
CA ASN A 53 9.29 5.63 3.27
C ASN A 53 9.80 5.21 4.66
N GLY A 54 9.54 6.00 5.71
CA GLY A 54 10.07 5.74 7.05
C GLY A 54 9.31 4.68 7.85
N ASN A 55 9.98 4.10 8.85
CA ASN A 55 9.39 3.04 9.69
C ASN A 55 8.36 3.56 10.72
N ALA A 56 8.37 4.86 11.04
CA ALA A 56 7.41 5.43 11.97
C ALA A 56 5.98 5.17 11.49
N SER A 57 5.15 4.55 12.35
CA SER A 57 3.77 4.15 12.05
C SER A 57 3.56 3.22 10.85
N TYR A 58 4.62 2.61 10.29
CA TYR A 58 4.56 1.87 9.02
C TYR A 58 3.44 0.84 8.97
N ASN A 59 3.38 -0.08 9.93
CA ASN A 59 2.37 -1.14 9.95
C ASN A 59 0.93 -0.61 9.98
N ALA A 60 0.68 0.51 10.66
CA ALA A 60 -0.63 1.13 10.72
C ALA A 60 -0.96 1.84 9.39
N ASP A 61 -0.01 2.61 8.86
CA ASP A 61 -0.20 3.39 7.64
C ASP A 61 -0.33 2.55 6.36
N VAL A 62 0.12 1.29 6.39
CA VAL A 62 -0.05 0.32 5.29
C VAL A 62 -1.20 -0.67 5.48
N SER A 63 -2.02 -0.48 6.53
CA SER A 63 -3.17 -1.34 6.81
C SER A 63 -4.48 -0.58 6.56
N TRP A 64 -5.32 -1.13 5.69
CA TRP A 64 -6.57 -0.50 5.26
C TRP A 64 -7.75 -1.39 5.63
N ASN A 65 -8.79 -0.80 6.23
CA ASN A 65 -10.05 -1.51 6.45
C ASN A 65 -10.86 -1.55 5.15
N VAL A 66 -11.29 -2.73 4.74
CA VAL A 66 -12.23 -2.88 3.63
C VAL A 66 -13.64 -2.59 4.14
N VAL A 67 -14.30 -1.61 3.53
CA VAL A 67 -15.64 -1.16 3.90
C VAL A 67 -16.53 -1.09 2.66
N SER A 68 -17.85 -1.01 2.87
CA SER A 68 -18.79 -0.78 1.76
C SER A 68 -18.48 0.53 1.04
N PRO A 69 -18.48 0.55 -0.31
CA PRO A 69 -18.21 1.76 -1.08
C PRO A 69 -19.32 2.79 -0.88
N TRP A 70 -18.97 4.08 -1.01
CA TRP A 70 -19.92 5.19 -0.85
C TRP A 70 -20.82 5.41 -2.08
N ALA A 71 -20.37 4.96 -3.24
CA ALA A 71 -21.12 5.01 -4.49
C ALA A 71 -20.93 3.70 -5.28
N PRO A 72 -21.93 3.28 -6.08
CA PRO A 72 -21.83 2.12 -6.98
C PRO A 72 -20.79 2.29 -8.09
#